data_AF-A0A353PVG9-F1
#
_entry.id   AF-A0A353PVG9-F1
#
_cell.length_a   1.000
_cell.length_b   1.000
_cell.length_c   1.000
_cell.angle_alpha   90.00
_cell.angle_beta   90.00
_cell.angle_gamma   90.00
#
_symmetry.space_group_name_H-M   'P 1'
#
loop_
_entity.id
_entity.type
_entity.pdbx_description
1 polymer ?
#
loop_
_entity_poly.entity_id
_entity_poly.type
_entity_poly.pdbx_seq_one_letter_code
_entity_poly.pdbx_strand_id
1 'polypeptide(L)' 'MLAIFFNSLAIGYSGAMMPGSLLTYTIEKSAKEGKSAGFIISLGHAFLEFFLVIFLFLGLGQFLTSKFASISIGLIG' A
#
# COMPACT_ATOMS: atom_id res chain seq x y z
N MET A 1 27.56 -8.59 -12.39
CA MET A 1 26.35 -7.97 -12.98
C MET A 1 25.12 -8.86 -12.85
N LEU A 2 25.07 -10.04 -13.48
CA LEU A 2 23.92 -10.98 -13.42
C LEU A 2 23.53 -11.41 -12.00
N ALA A 3 24.50 -11.72 -11.12
CA ALA A 3 24.21 -12.10 -9.73
C ALA A 3 23.54 -10.97 -8.94
N ILE A 4 23.96 -9.72 -9.15
CA ILE A 4 23.41 -8.53 -8.49
C ILE A 4 21.99 -8.26 -9.01
N PHE A 5 21.75 -8.47 -10.31
CA PHE A 5 20.43 -8.38 -10.91
C PHE A 5 19.44 -9.37 -10.28
N PHE A 6 19.77 -10.66 -10.23
CA PHE A 6 18.89 -11.66 -9.62
C PHE A 6 18.69 -11.45 -8.11
N ASN A 7 19.73 -11.00 -7.39
CA ASN A 7 19.61 -10.69 -5.98
C ASN A 7 18.70 -9.48 -5.74
N SER A 8 18.86 -8.40 -6.52
CA SER A 8 18.00 -7.22 -6.44
C SER A 8 16.56 -7.53 -6.85
N LEU A 9 16.37 -8.39 -7.87
CA LEU A 9 15.06 -8.87 -8.27
C LEU A 9 14.40 -9.68 -7.15
N ALA A 10 15.13 -10.64 -6.55
CA ALA A 10 14.60 -11.47 -5.47
C ALA A 10 14.22 -10.63 -4.23
N ILE A 11 15.05 -9.65 -3.85
CA ILE A 11 14.75 -8.75 -2.72
C ILE A 11 13.51 -7.89 -3.02
N GLY A 12 13.46 -7.23 -4.18
CA GLY A 12 12.31 -6.41 -4.56
C GLY A 12 11.02 -7.22 -4.71
N TYR A 13 11.12 -8.41 -5.30
CA TYR A 13 10.00 -9.33 -5.48
C TYR A 13 9.49 -9.88 -4.15
N SER A 14 10.38 -10.24 -3.22
CA SER A 14 10.00 -10.66 -1.86
C SER A 14 9.22 -9.57 -1.13
N GLY A 15 9.68 -8.31 -1.23
CA GLY A 15 8.96 -7.15 -0.67
C GLY A 15 7.57 -6.97 -1.29
N ALA A 16 7.43 -7.14 -2.60
CA ALA A 16 6.15 -7.03 -3.30
C ALA A 16 5.19 -8.20 -3.01
N MET A 17 5.72 -9.40 -2.73
CA MET A 17 4.93 -10.59 -2.40
C MET A 17 4.51 -10.68 -0.93
N MET A 18 5.10 -9.87 -0.04
CA MET A 18 4.76 -9.91 1.39
C MET A 18 3.25 -9.64 1.55
N PRO A 19 2.47 -10.60 2.09
CA PRO A 19 1.02 -10.49 2.10
C PRO A 19 0.59 -9.39 3.07
N GLY A 20 0.25 -8.23 2.50
CA GLY A 20 -0.42 -7.16 3.21
C GLY A 20 -1.89 -7.50 3.50
N SER A 21 -2.52 -6.69 4.34
CA SER A 21 -3.95 -6.79 4.66
C SER A 21 -4.84 -6.70 3.41
N LEU A 22 -4.51 -5.78 2.49
CA LEU A 22 -5.25 -5.61 1.23
C LEU A 22 -5.09 -6.78 0.26
N LEU A 23 -3.87 -7.35 0.16
CA LEU A 23 -3.61 -8.52 -0.70
C LEU A 23 -4.38 -9.74 -0.17
N THR A 24 -4.35 -9.96 1.15
CA THR A 24 -5.07 -11.05 1.80
C THR A 24 -6.58 -10.93 1.56
N TYR A 25 -7.14 -9.73 1.75
CA TYR A 25 -8.55 -9.46 1.47
C TYR A 25 -8.89 -9.67 -0.02
N THR A 26 -8.01 -9.22 -0.91
CA THR A 26 -8.21 -9.36 -2.37
C THR A 26 -8.23 -10.82 -2.79
N ILE A 27 -7.36 -11.67 -2.23
CA ILE A 27 -7.34 -13.12 -2.48
C ILE A 27 -8.64 -13.75 -2.01
N GLU A 28 -9.08 -13.45 -0.78
CA GLU A 28 -10.33 -13.99 -0.24
C GLU A 28 -11.54 -13.58 -1.09
N LYS A 29 -11.64 -12.29 -1.43
CA LYS A 29 -12.74 -11.75 -2.22
C LYS A 29 -12.72 -12.27 -3.66
N SER A 30 -11.55 -12.39 -4.27
CA SER A 30 -11.40 -12.94 -5.63
C SER A 30 -11.73 -14.43 -5.69
N ALA A 31 -11.46 -15.18 -4.62
CA ALA A 31 -11.86 -16.58 -4.51
C ALA A 31 -13.39 -16.75 -4.41
N LYS A 32 -14.10 -15.78 -3.81
CA LYS A 32 -15.56 -15.81 -3.64
C LYS A 32 -16.34 -15.19 -4.80
N GLU A 33 -15.89 -14.06 -5.33
CA GLU A 33 -16.64 -13.22 -6.29
C GLU A 33 -16.00 -13.16 -7.70
N GLY A 34 -14.88 -13.86 -7.89
CA GLY A 34 -14.19 -13.99 -9.16
C GLY A 34 -13.14 -12.90 -9.43
N LYS A 35 -12.52 -12.98 -10.60
CA LYS A 35 -11.31 -12.22 -10.97
C LYS A 35 -11.48 -10.69 -10.98
N SER A 36 -12.69 -10.19 -11.15
CA SER A 36 -12.98 -8.75 -11.18
C SER A 36 -12.78 -8.08 -9.82
N ALA A 37 -12.85 -8.83 -8.71
CA ALA A 37 -12.67 -8.29 -7.37
C ALA A 37 -11.30 -7.60 -7.20
N GLY A 38 -10.23 -8.21 -7.72
CA GLY A 38 -8.89 -7.64 -7.65
C GLY A 38 -8.75 -6.29 -8.36
N PHE A 39 -9.33 -6.15 -9.56
CA PHE A 39 -9.28 -4.89 -10.30
C PHE A 39 -10.06 -3.78 -9.57
N ILE A 40 -11.26 -4.09 -9.06
CA ILE A 40 -12.12 -3.12 -8.37
C ILE A 40 -11.46 -2.66 -7.05
N ILE A 41 -10.92 -3.59 -6.26
CA ILE A 41 -10.26 -3.27 -4.98
C ILE A 41 -9.02 -2.41 -5.23
N SER A 42 -8.18 -2.77 -6.21
CA SER A 42 -6.98 -2.03 -6.54
C SER A 42 -7.30 -0.61 -7.03
N LEU A 43 -8.34 -0.45 -7.86
CA LEU A 43 -8.77 0.86 -8.35
C LEU A 43 -9.28 1.76 -7.22
N GLY A 44 -10.06 1.22 -6.29
CA GLY A 44 -10.53 1.95 -5.11
C GLY A 44 -9.37 2.36 -4.18
N HIS A 45 -8.39 1.48 -3.99
CA HIS A 45 -7.21 1.79 -3.19
C HIS A 45 -6.34 2.88 -3.84
N ALA A 46 -6.06 2.76 -5.14
CA ALA A 46 -5.30 3.75 -5.89
C ALA A 46 -5.97 5.14 -5.87
N PHE A 47 -7.30 5.18 -5.88
CA PHE A 47 -8.04 6.44 -5.75
C PHE A 47 -7.80 7.09 -4.38
N LEU A 48 -7.88 6.33 -3.28
CA LEU A 48 -7.57 6.84 -1.93
C LEU A 48 -6.13 7.35 -1.83
N GLU A 49 -5.17 6.60 -2.35
CA GLU A 49 -3.76 7.01 -2.39
C GLU A 49 -3.57 8.29 -3.21
N PHE A 50 -4.26 8.44 -4.34
CA PHE A 50 -4.18 9.64 -5.16
C PHE A 50 -4.57 10.91 -4.38
N PHE A 51 -5.67 10.89 -3.63
CA PHE A 51 -6.04 12.03 -2.77
C PHE A 51 -5.03 12.25 -1.65
N LEU A 52 -4.56 11.19 -1.01
CA LEU A 52 -3.56 11.29 0.05
C LEU A 52 -2.29 11.97 -0.47
N VAL A 53 -1.81 11.58 -1.65
CA VAL A 53 -0.64 12.16 -2.30
C VAL A 53 -0.89 13.64 -2.63
N ILE A 54 -2.06 14.00 -3.17
CA ILE A 54 -2.43 15.41 -3.39
C ILE A 54 -2.37 16.21 -2.08
N PHE A 55 -2.94 15.69 -1.01
CA PHE A 55 -2.91 16.38 0.29
C PHE A 55 -1.50 16.50 0.85
N LEU A 56 -0.67 15.46 0.72
CA LEU A 56 0.74 15.52 1.10
C LEU A 56 1.48 16.62 0.31
N PHE A 57 1.23 16.75 -0.99
CA PHE A 57 1.76 17.84 -1.82
C PHE A 57 1.28 19.23 -1.37
N LEU A 58 0.03 19.35 -0.90
CA LEU A 58 -0.53 20.60 -0.36
C LEU A 58 0.02 20.97 1.03
N GLY A 59 0.91 20.16 1.62
CA GLY A 59 1.57 20.45 2.89
C GLY A 59 1.03 19.66 4.08
N LEU A 60 0.11 18.69 3.87
CA LEU A 60 -0.38 17.81 4.94
C LEU A 60 0.78 17.04 5.62
N GLY A 61 1.89 16.80 4.91
CA GLY A 61 3.07 16.14 5.47
C GLY A 61 3.69 16.87 6.67
N GLN A 62 3.63 18.21 6.70
CA GLN A 62 4.12 18.99 7.84
C GLN A 62 3.22 18.82 9.07
N PHE A 63 1.91 18.67 8.85
CA PHE A 63 0.95 18.37 9.92
C PHE A 63 1.10 16.94 10.43
N LEU A 64 1.29 15.95 9.55
CA LEU A 64 1.49 14.54 9.94
C LEU A 64 2.79 14.32 10.73
N THR A 65 3.81 15.13 10.47
CA THR A 65 5.11 15.09 11.17
C THR A 65 5.06 15.74 12.56
N SER A 66 3.96 16.43 12.91
CA SER A 66 3.76 16.93 14.27
C SER A 66 3.74 15.77 15.28
N LYS A 67 4.38 15.97 16.45
CA LYS A 67 4.36 15.01 17.56
C LYS A 67 2.94 14.56 17.91
N PHE A 68 1.99 15.48 17.88
CA PHE A 68 0.60 15.17 18.21
C PHE A 68 -0.03 14.23 17.19
N ALA A 69 0.15 14.51 15.88
CA ALA A 69 -0.39 13.68 14.82
C ALA A 69 0.23 12.27 14.82
N SER A 70 1.55 12.16 14.99
CA SER A 70 2.23 10.85 15.06
C SER A 70 1.77 10.00 16.26
N ILE A 71 1.55 10.61 17.43
CA ILE A 71 1.04 9.91 18.62
C ILE A 71 -0.40 9.44 18.39
N SER A 72 -1.26 10.30 17.85
CA SER A 72 -2.65 9.93 17.56
C SER A 72 -2.75 8.82 16.52
N ILE A 73 -1.94 8.88 15.46
CA ILE A 73 -1.90 7.83 14.42
C ILE A 73 -1.41 6.51 15.02
N GLY A 74 -0.32 6.51 15.81
CA GLY A 74 0.21 5.28 16.41
C GLY A 74 -0.67 4.65 17.51
N LEU A 75 -1.65 5.39 18.06
CA LEU A 75 -2.63 4.85 19.01
C LEU A 75 -3.87 4.26 18.34
N ILE A 76 -4.28 4.81 17.20
CA ILE A 76 -5.53 4.45 16.52
C ILE A 76 -5.30 3.49 15.35
N GLY A 77 -4.22 3.71 14.58
CA GLY A 77 -3.85 2.93 13.40
C GLY A 77 -3.02 1.71 13.75
#